data_AF-A0A060C439-F1
#
_entry.id   AF-A0A060C439-F1
#
_cell.length_a   1.000
_cell.length_b   1.000
_cell.length_c   1.000
_cell.angle_alpha   90.00
_cell.angle_beta   90.00
_cell.angle_gamma   90.00
#
_symmetry.space_group_name_H-M   'P 1'
#
loop_
_entity.id
_entity.type
_entity.pdbx_description
1 polymer ?
#
loop_
_entity_poly.entity_id
_entity_poly.type
_entity_poly.pdbx_seq_one_letter_code
_entity_poly.pdbx_strand_id
1 'polypeptide(L)'
;RHQSSKETLEHQRDEIASWDEKPLISIVTPVFRTPKEFLQKMLESVLCQTYTNFELIVVNVSGPCPDVDDIIASCTDQRVHVIEARKQD
;
A
#
# COMPACT_ATOMS: atom_id res chain seq x y z
N ARG A 1 -18.50 -1.94 12.92
CA ARG A 1 -17.05 -1.72 13.12
C ARG A 1 -16.34 -2.70 12.19
N HIS A 2 -15.52 -2.22 11.25
CA HIS A 2 -14.91 -3.05 10.19
C HIS A 2 -13.41 -3.35 10.42
N GLN A 3 -12.88 -3.01 11.60
CA GLN A 3 -11.47 -3.25 11.94
C GLN A 3 -11.38 -4.53 12.78
N SER A 4 -10.47 -5.44 12.39
CA SER A 4 -10.17 -6.67 13.12
C SER A 4 -9.72 -6.36 14.55
N SER A 5 -10.07 -7.22 15.50
CA SER A 5 -9.58 -7.10 16.87
C SER A 5 -8.07 -7.38 16.93
N LYS A 6 -7.41 -6.94 18.01
CA LYS A 6 -5.98 -7.22 18.23
C LYS A 6 -5.71 -8.72 18.25
N GLU A 7 -6.54 -9.48 18.95
CA GLU A 7 -6.48 -10.95 19.03
C GLU A 7 -6.59 -11.60 17.64
N THR A 8 -7.53 -11.13 16.80
CA THR A 8 -7.66 -11.62 15.42
C THR A 8 -6.40 -11.33 14.60
N LEU A 9 -5.80 -10.14 14.76
CA LEU A 9 -4.57 -9.79 14.04
C LEU A 9 -3.37 -10.61 14.52
N GLU A 10 -3.31 -10.97 15.80
CA GLU A 10 -2.28 -11.87 16.35
C GLU A 10 -2.42 -13.28 15.78
N HIS A 11 -3.64 -13.84 15.81
CA HIS A 11 -3.91 -15.15 15.20
C HIS A 11 -3.55 -15.19 13.71
N GLN A 12 -3.87 -14.15 12.94
CA GLN A 12 -3.49 -14.07 11.53
C GLN A 12 -1.97 -14.11 11.33
N ARG A 13 -1.19 -13.44 12.20
CA ARG A 13 0.27 -13.46 12.10
C ARG A 13 0.82 -14.85 12.41
N ASP A 14 0.28 -15.53 13.41
CA ASP A 14 0.70 -16.89 13.78
C ASP A 14 0.35 -17.89 12.66
N GLU A 15 -0.84 -17.76 12.08
CA GLU A 15 -1.28 -18.57 10.94
C GLU A 15 -0.35 -18.36 9.73
N ILE A 16 -0.11 -17.11 9.32
CA ILE A 16 0.81 -16.77 8.23
C ILE A 16 2.24 -17.25 8.53
N ALA A 17 2.67 -17.22 9.79
CA ALA A 17 3.99 -17.71 10.17
C ALA A 17 4.15 -19.21 9.87
N SER A 18 3.07 -19.99 10.01
CA SER A 18 3.02 -21.44 9.78
C SER A 18 2.93 -21.88 8.31
N TRP A 19 2.69 -20.96 7.38
CA TRP A 19 2.59 -21.30 5.96
C TRP A 19 3.97 -21.68 5.40
N ASP A 20 4.04 -22.83 4.72
CA ASP A 20 5.24 -23.33 4.05
C ASP A 20 5.66 -22.43 2.88
N GLU A 21 4.68 -21.91 2.13
CA GLU A 21 4.89 -20.98 1.02
C GLU A 21 4.20 -19.65 1.29
N LYS A 22 4.92 -18.56 1.00
CA LYS A 22 4.43 -17.17 1.15
C LYS A 22 4.63 -16.47 -0.18
N PRO A 23 3.71 -16.57 -1.15
CA PRO A 23 3.88 -15.95 -2.45
C PRO A 23 3.98 -14.43 -2.33
N LEU A 24 4.78 -13.80 -3.18
CA LEU A 24 4.79 -12.33 -3.25
C LEU A 24 3.40 -11.86 -3.74
N ILE A 25 2.76 -10.98 -2.97
CA ILE A 25 1.52 -10.33 -3.37
C ILE A 25 1.84 -8.94 -3.92
N SER A 26 1.53 -8.69 -5.20
CA SER A 26 1.66 -7.37 -5.79
C SER A 26 0.33 -6.61 -5.71
N ILE A 27 0.30 -5.55 -4.91
CA ILE A 27 -0.87 -4.67 -4.77
C ILE A 27 -0.69 -3.51 -5.74
N VAL A 28 -1.50 -3.46 -6.80
CA VAL A 28 -1.43 -2.38 -7.80
C VAL A 28 -2.55 -1.38 -7.56
N THR A 29 -2.19 -0.14 -7.24
CA THR A 29 -3.15 0.90 -6.85
C THR A 29 -2.98 2.14 -7.74
N PRO A 30 -3.92 2.45 -8.65
CA PRO A 30 -3.92 3.70 -9.38
C PRO A 30 -4.30 4.87 -8.47
N VAL A 31 -3.57 5.97 -8.57
CA VAL A 31 -3.81 7.20 -7.80
C VAL A 31 -4.04 8.36 -8.77
N PHE A 32 -5.17 9.04 -8.59
CA PHE A 32 -5.53 10.23 -9.38
C PHE A 32 -6.04 11.33 -8.47
N ARG A 33 -5.20 12.35 -8.24
CA ARG A 33 -5.50 13.53 -7.43
C ARG A 33 -6.19 13.18 -6.12
N THR A 34 -5.75 12.07 -5.50
CA THR A 34 -6.35 11.54 -4.27
C THR A 34 -6.06 12.49 -3.13
N PRO A 35 -7.06 12.91 -2.33
CA PRO A 35 -6.82 13.76 -1.18
C PRO A 35 -5.81 13.14 -0.23
N LYS A 36 -4.90 13.97 0.27
CA LYS A 36 -3.76 13.60 1.13
C LYS A 36 -4.14 12.60 2.23
N GLU A 37 -5.21 12.88 2.96
CA GLU A 37 -5.66 12.05 4.08
C GLU A 37 -6.03 10.62 3.69
N PHE A 38 -6.59 10.41 2.49
CA PHE A 38 -6.98 9.09 2.03
C PHE A 38 -5.78 8.33 1.47
N LEU A 39 -4.88 9.01 0.78
CA LEU A 39 -3.64 8.41 0.30
C LEU A 39 -2.78 7.94 1.49
N GLN A 40 -2.65 8.77 2.53
CA GLN A 40 -1.98 8.40 3.77
C GLN A 40 -2.62 7.21 4.47
N LYS A 41 -3.95 7.23 4.66
CA LYS A 41 -4.68 6.10 5.28
C LYS A 41 -4.55 4.82 4.48
N MET A 42 -4.53 4.90 3.14
CA MET A 42 -4.33 3.73 2.28
C MET A 42 -2.93 3.16 2.46
N LEU A 43 -1.88 4.00 2.41
CA LEU A 43 -0.50 3.58 2.65
C LEU A 43 -0.37 2.94 4.03
N GLU A 44 -0.81 3.62 5.10
CA GLU A 44 -0.75 3.08 6.46
C GLU A 44 -1.48 1.74 6.57
N SER A 45 -2.68 1.64 5.99
CA SER A 45 -3.45 0.40 5.99
C SER A 45 -2.69 -0.75 5.31
N VAL A 46 -2.08 -0.52 4.15
CA VAL A 46 -1.33 -1.57 3.43
C VAL A 46 -0.02 -1.91 4.15
N LEU A 47 0.71 -0.92 4.65
CA LEU A 47 1.98 -1.13 5.33
C LEU A 47 1.84 -1.89 6.65
N CYS A 48 0.69 -1.77 7.32
CA CYS A 48 0.36 -2.45 8.57
C CYS A 48 -0.36 -3.80 8.42
N GLN A 49 -0.42 -4.38 7.21
CA GLN A 49 -1.01 -5.71 7.01
C GLN A 49 -0.27 -6.81 7.81
N THR A 50 -1.01 -7.83 8.21
CA THR A 50 -0.46 -9.01 8.92
C THR A 50 0.39 -9.88 7.98
N TYR A 51 0.06 -9.91 6.69
CA TYR A 51 0.89 -10.49 5.65
C TYR A 51 1.95 -9.49 5.18
N THR A 52 3.23 -9.85 5.26
CA THR A 52 4.34 -8.91 5.03
C THR A 52 5.05 -9.10 3.69
N ASN A 53 4.88 -10.25 3.02
CA ASN A 53 5.54 -10.53 1.74
C ASN A 53 4.75 -9.95 0.56
N PHE A 54 4.66 -8.61 0.50
CA PHE A 54 4.00 -7.90 -0.58
C PHE A 54 4.88 -6.78 -1.13
N GLU A 55 4.54 -6.35 -2.34
CA GLU A 55 4.94 -5.06 -2.91
C GLU A 55 3.69 -4.22 -3.19
N LEU A 56 3.81 -2.91 -3.04
CA LEU A 56 2.76 -1.94 -3.35
C LEU A 56 3.22 -1.09 -4.52
N ILE A 57 2.57 -1.25 -5.66
CA ILE A 57 2.82 -0.50 -6.88
C ILE A 57 1.78 0.62 -6.99
N VAL A 58 2.19 1.85 -6.70
CA VAL A 58 1.37 3.05 -6.85
C VAL A 58 1.53 3.57 -8.28
N VAL A 59 0.46 3.47 -9.07
CA VAL A 59 0.44 4.01 -10.43
C VAL A 59 -0.12 5.43 -10.37
N ASN A 60 0.76 6.43 -10.31
CA ASN A 60 0.36 7.83 -10.26
C ASN A 60 -0.02 8.31 -11.67
N VAL A 61 -1.26 8.75 -11.81
CA VAL A 61 -1.80 9.32 -13.07
C VAL A 61 -2.31 10.75 -12.87
N SER A 62 -1.90 11.38 -11.77
CA SER A 62 -2.39 12.70 -11.34
C SER A 62 -1.82 13.87 -12.15
N GLY A 63 -0.68 13.67 -12.83
CA GLY A 63 0.15 14.78 -13.29
C GLY A 63 0.69 15.59 -12.10
N PRO A 64 1.06 16.87 -12.28
CA PRO A 64 1.50 17.72 -11.18
C PRO A 64 0.41 17.84 -10.09
N CYS A 65 0.66 17.28 -8.90
CA CYS A 65 -0.31 17.26 -7.81
C CYS A 65 0.42 17.23 -6.46
N PRO A 66 0.69 18.40 -5.84
CA PRO A 66 1.47 18.49 -4.60
C PRO A 66 0.97 17.57 -3.48
N ASP A 67 -0.35 17.42 -3.33
CA ASP A 67 -0.94 16.55 -2.31
C ASP A 67 -0.55 15.07 -2.46
N VAL A 68 -0.35 14.60 -3.70
CA VAL A 68 0.06 13.23 -4.02
C VAL A 68 1.58 13.13 -3.97
N ASP A 69 2.26 14.10 -4.58
CA ASP A 69 3.71 14.15 -4.71
C ASP A 69 4.40 14.19 -3.33
N ASP A 70 3.89 15.02 -2.41
CA ASP A 70 4.40 15.15 -1.03
C ASP A 70 4.30 13.82 -0.26
N ILE A 71 3.17 13.10 -0.43
CA ILE A 71 2.95 11.83 0.28
C ILE A 71 3.84 10.74 -0.28
N ILE A 72 3.93 10.63 -1.60
CA ILE A 72 4.82 9.69 -2.27
C ILE A 72 6.27 9.94 -1.84
N ALA A 73 6.73 11.20 -1.86
CA ALA A 73 8.09 11.57 -1.45
C ALA A 73 8.38 11.28 0.03
N SER A 74 7.35 11.35 0.89
CA SER A 74 7.50 11.03 2.32
C SER A 74 7.53 9.52 2.62
N CYS A 75 7.15 8.67 1.66
CA CYS A 75 7.10 7.23 1.86
C CYS A 75 8.49 6.60 1.64
N THR A 76 9.06 6.03 2.70
CA THR A 76 10.41 5.43 2.69
C THR A 76 10.41 3.90 2.76
N ASP A 77 9.23 3.28 2.82
CA ASP A 77 9.10 1.82 2.88
C ASP A 77 9.54 1.21 1.54
N GLN A 78 10.51 0.29 1.60
CA GLN A 78 11.13 -0.32 0.41
C GLN A 78 10.16 -1.18 -0.41
N ARG A 79 9.02 -1.58 0.16
CA ARG A 79 7.98 -2.34 -0.53
C ARG A 79 7.12 -1.46 -1.44
N VAL A 80 7.23 -0.13 -1.34
CA VAL A 80 6.44 0.81 -2.13
C VAL A 80 7.20 1.23 -3.37
N HIS A 81 6.58 1.03 -4.52
CA HIS A 81 7.10 1.37 -5.83
C HIS A 81 6.14 2.33 -6.52
N VAL A 82 6.64 3.47 -7.00
CA VAL A 82 5.82 4.45 -7.70
C VAL A 82 6.15 4.44 -9.19
N ILE A 83 5.10 4.32 -10.00
CA ILE A 83 5.18 4.39 -11.45
C ILE A 83 4.33 5.57 -11.92
N GLU A 84 4.96 6.52 -12.60
CA GLU A 84 4.26 7.62 -13.27
C GLU A 84 3.71 7.13 -14.61
N ALA A 85 2.39 7.06 -14.76
CA ALA A 85 1.81 6.66 -16.04
C ALA A 85 1.80 7.85 -17.00
N ARG A 86 2.53 7.72 -18.11
CA ARG A 86 2.38 8.63 -19.24
C ARG A 86 1.22 8.16 -20.10
N LYS A 87 0.35 9.06 -20.54
CA LYS A 87 -0.56 8.74 -21.65
C LYS A 87 0.31 8.39 -22.86
N GLN A 88 0.10 7.21 -23.42
CA GLN A 88 0.51 6.94 -24.80
C GLN A 88 -0.51 7.64 -25.69
N ASP A 89 -0.03 8.57 -26.51
CA ASP A 89 -0.77 9.23 -27.58
C ASP A 89 -1.06 8.27 -28.74
#